data_AF-A0A235BPT7-F1
#
_entry.id   AF-A0A235BPT7-F1
#
_cell.length_a   1.000
_cell.length_b   1.000
_cell.length_c   1.000
_cell.angle_alpha   90.00
_cell.angle_beta   90.00
_cell.angle_gamma   90.00
#
_symmetry.space_group_name_H-M   'P 1'
#
loop_
_entity.id
_entity.type
_entity.pdbx_description
1 polymer ?
#
loop_
_entity_poly.entity_id
_entity_poly.type
_entity_poly.pdbx_seq_one_letter_code
_entity_poly.pdbx_strand_id
1 'polypeptide(L)'
;MEERFDKEGRLIFPEKGAFPAKAKVIVRDKNILVTQAYCRNGHNLVRGEKIWDGNRGINLIGKIGERKVNINLSPYQGDNRRVLDGIIEKGEIVTLLCPECGTELEIFSPCGCSADIVYMYLTEELDPRDSICVCSRFGCRYSCLTSRGKIVSEFTV
;
A
#
# COMPACT_ATOMS: atom_id res chain seq x y z
N MET A 1 -11.15 -27.26 -8.97
CA MET A 1 -10.02 -28.11 -9.39
C MET A 1 -9.48 -27.45 -10.65
N GLU A 2 -8.37 -26.71 -10.56
CA GLU A 2 -7.82 -26.00 -11.73
C GLU A 2 -7.24 -27.02 -12.71
N GLU A 3 -7.74 -27.02 -13.95
CA GLU A 3 -7.28 -27.91 -15.02
C GLU A 3 -5.84 -27.54 -15.39
N ARG A 4 -4.93 -28.49 -15.18
CA ARG A 4 -3.48 -28.33 -15.34
C ARG A 4 -3.02 -28.48 -16.79
N PHE A 5 -3.92 -28.93 -17.67
CA PHE A 5 -3.67 -29.25 -19.07
C PHE A 5 -4.83 -28.75 -19.93
N ASP A 6 -4.53 -28.26 -21.12
CA ASP A 6 -5.56 -27.93 -22.11
C ASP A 6 -6.12 -29.21 -22.77
N LYS A 7 -7.19 -29.03 -23.55
CA LYS A 7 -7.83 -30.12 -24.32
C LYS A 7 -6.90 -30.80 -25.35
N GLU A 8 -5.71 -30.25 -25.59
CA GLU A 8 -4.68 -30.81 -26.48
C GLU A 8 -3.54 -31.47 -25.68
N GLY A 9 -3.66 -31.58 -24.36
CA GLY A 9 -2.66 -32.19 -23.48
C GLY A 9 -1.43 -31.32 -23.22
N ARG A 10 -1.47 -30.03 -23.55
CA ARG A 10 -0.38 -29.09 -23.22
C ARG A 10 -0.53 -28.63 -21.79
N LEU A 11 0.58 -28.52 -21.08
CA LEU A 11 0.60 -27.98 -19.72
C LEU A 11 0.17 -26.50 -19.76
N ILE A 12 -0.89 -26.16 -19.03
CA ILE A 12 -1.32 -24.77 -18.87
C ILE A 12 -0.40 -24.15 -17.83
N PHE A 13 0.55 -23.33 -18.29
CA PHE A 13 1.30 -22.45 -17.39
C PHE A 13 0.44 -21.21 -17.11
N PRO A 14 -0.01 -20.97 -15.86
CA PRO A 14 -0.63 -19.69 -15.54
C PRO A 14 0.40 -18.59 -15.81
N GLU A 15 0.04 -17.62 -16.64
CA GLU A 15 0.94 -16.52 -17.00
C GLU A 15 1.50 -15.88 -15.74
N LYS A 16 2.84 -15.86 -15.62
CA LYS A 16 3.52 -15.13 -14.56
C LYS A 16 3.20 -13.64 -14.72
N GLY A 17 2.39 -13.08 -13.82
CA GLY A 17 2.24 -11.64 -13.64
C GLY A 17 0.90 -11.03 -14.05
N ALA A 18 -0.10 -11.82 -14.45
CA ALA A 18 -1.44 -11.28 -14.67
C ALA A 18 -2.16 -11.09 -13.32
N PHE A 19 -2.30 -9.83 -12.89
CA PHE A 19 -3.18 -9.48 -11.78
C PHE A 19 -4.63 -9.82 -12.19
N PRO A 20 -5.39 -10.59 -11.37
CA PRO A 20 -6.76 -10.98 -11.73
C PRO A 20 -7.66 -9.75 -11.91
N ALA A 21 -8.73 -9.91 -12.72
CA ALA A 21 -9.61 -8.87 -13.28
C ALA A 21 -10.33 -7.91 -12.30
N LYS A 22 -10.20 -8.11 -10.97
CA LYS A 22 -10.41 -7.07 -9.93
C LYS A 22 -9.04 -6.64 -9.44
N ALA A 23 -8.31 -5.92 -10.28
CA ALA A 23 -6.87 -5.78 -10.11
C ALA A 23 -6.57 -4.93 -8.87
N LYS A 24 -6.03 -5.57 -7.82
CA LYS A 24 -5.54 -4.94 -6.59
C LYS A 24 -4.55 -3.80 -6.87
N VAL A 25 -3.87 -3.92 -8.01
CA VAL A 25 -3.00 -2.91 -8.60
C VAL A 25 -3.15 -2.89 -10.12
N ILE A 26 -2.94 -1.73 -10.74
CA ILE A 26 -2.90 -1.57 -12.20
C ILE A 26 -1.48 -1.18 -12.60
N VAL A 27 -0.86 -1.94 -13.50
CA VAL A 27 0.48 -1.64 -14.03
C VAL A 27 0.34 -0.95 -15.40
N ARG A 28 0.91 0.26 -15.55
CA ARG A 28 0.92 1.04 -16.80
C ARG A 28 2.27 1.70 -16.98
N ASP A 29 2.95 1.46 -18.11
CA ASP A 29 4.18 2.16 -18.51
C ASP A 29 5.20 2.35 -17.38
N LYS A 30 5.44 1.29 -16.59
CA LYS A 30 6.34 1.22 -15.41
C LYS A 30 5.81 1.85 -14.10
N ASN A 31 4.59 2.39 -14.09
CA ASN A 31 3.90 2.82 -12.87
C ASN A 31 2.98 1.72 -12.36
N ILE A 32 2.93 1.55 -11.04
CA ILE A 32 2.00 0.64 -10.36
C ILE A 32 1.02 1.50 -9.58
N LEU A 33 -0.24 1.51 -10.00
CA LEU A 33 -1.34 2.18 -9.31
C LEU A 33 -2.00 1.23 -8.31
N VAL A 34 -2.12 1.65 -7.07
CA VAL A 34 -2.85 0.96 -6.00
C VAL A 34 -4.30 1.39 -6.05
N THR A 35 -5.19 0.47 -6.41
CA THR A 35 -6.63 0.75 -6.55
C THR A 35 -7.40 0.54 -5.25
N GLN A 36 -6.82 -0.22 -4.33
CA GLN A 36 -7.40 -0.55 -3.04
C GLN A 36 -6.30 -0.87 -2.02
N ALA A 37 -6.53 -0.51 -0.77
CA ALA A 37 -5.66 -0.80 0.36
C ALA A 37 -6.55 -0.87 1.59
N TYR A 38 -6.39 -1.84 2.48
CA TYR A 38 -7.28 -2.06 3.61
C TYR A 38 -6.51 -2.06 4.92
N CYS A 39 -7.13 -1.58 5.99
CA CYS A 39 -6.64 -1.84 7.34
C CYS A 39 -7.09 -3.24 7.82
N ARG A 40 -6.57 -3.69 8.97
CA ARG A 40 -6.93 -4.98 9.59
C ARG A 40 -8.41 -5.19 9.94
N ASN A 41 -9.21 -4.13 9.90
CA ASN A 41 -10.66 -4.20 10.12
C ASN A 41 -11.45 -4.17 8.81
N GLY A 42 -10.81 -4.26 7.64
CA GLY A 42 -11.48 -4.31 6.33
C GLY A 42 -11.88 -2.95 5.73
N HIS A 43 -11.45 -1.84 6.33
CA HIS A 43 -11.72 -0.49 5.84
C HIS A 43 -10.82 -0.11 4.67
N ASN A 44 -11.39 0.21 3.50
CA ASN A 44 -10.61 0.58 2.31
C ASN A 44 -10.00 1.99 2.43
N LEU A 45 -8.70 2.11 2.59
CA LEU A 45 -7.92 3.34 2.76
C LEU A 45 -7.76 4.14 1.46
N VAL A 46 -8.04 3.59 0.27
CA VAL A 46 -8.04 4.34 -1.01
C VAL A 46 -9.32 5.17 -1.12
N ARG A 47 -9.41 6.19 -0.26
CA ARG A 47 -10.58 7.07 -0.09
C ARG A 47 -10.22 8.54 0.01
N GLY A 48 -8.97 8.91 -0.27
CA GLY A 48 -8.53 10.29 -0.17
C GLY A 48 -9.38 11.21 -1.04
N GLU A 49 -9.75 12.37 -0.48
CA GLU A 49 -10.47 13.41 -1.22
C GLU A 49 -9.59 14.00 -2.33
N LYS A 50 -8.27 14.00 -2.12
CA LYS A 50 -7.31 14.43 -3.12
C LYS A 50 -7.25 13.41 -4.26
N ILE A 51 -7.20 13.94 -5.48
CA ILE A 51 -7.06 13.15 -6.71
C ILE A 51 -5.66 13.38 -7.27
N TRP A 52 -4.99 12.30 -7.66
CA TRP A 52 -3.69 12.26 -8.32
C TRP A 52 -3.86 11.60 -9.67
N ASP A 53 -3.65 12.36 -10.75
CA ASP A 53 -3.67 11.84 -12.12
C ASP A 53 -4.96 11.03 -12.42
N GLY A 54 -6.10 11.51 -11.90
CA GLY A 54 -7.42 10.90 -12.05
C GLY A 54 -7.78 9.82 -11.03
N ASN A 55 -6.89 9.49 -10.08
CA ASN A 55 -7.10 8.42 -9.10
C ASN A 55 -7.16 8.97 -7.67
N ARG A 56 -8.06 8.40 -6.85
CA ARG A 56 -8.09 8.66 -5.40
C ARG A 56 -6.83 8.09 -4.75
N GLY A 57 -6.30 8.81 -3.77
CA GLY A 57 -5.15 8.34 -3.01
C GLY A 57 -5.51 7.63 -1.72
N ILE A 58 -4.45 7.26 -1.00
CA ILE A 58 -4.52 6.54 0.26
C ILE A 58 -4.65 7.57 1.39
N ASN A 59 -5.69 7.44 2.20
CA ASN A 59 -5.96 8.31 3.33
C ASN A 59 -5.62 7.61 4.65
N LEU A 60 -4.81 8.27 5.48
CA LEU A 60 -4.33 7.79 6.77
C LEU A 60 -4.37 8.92 7.80
N ILE A 61 -4.36 8.58 9.08
CA ILE A 61 -4.09 9.56 10.14
C ILE A 61 -2.68 9.30 10.69
N GLY A 62 -1.81 10.30 10.63
CA GLY A 62 -0.54 10.30 11.36
C GLY A 62 -0.75 10.84 12.77
N LYS A 63 -0.36 10.06 13.78
CA LYS A 63 -0.38 10.44 15.18
C LYS A 63 1.05 10.68 15.70
N ILE A 64 1.26 11.81 16.35
CA ILE A 64 2.53 12.24 16.97
C ILE A 64 2.20 12.76 18.37
N GLY A 65 2.47 11.95 19.40
CA GLY A 65 1.95 12.22 20.74
C GLY A 65 0.42 12.31 20.71
N GLU A 66 -0.14 13.44 21.17
CA GLU A 66 -1.58 13.72 21.15
C GLU A 66 -2.07 14.32 19.82
N ARG A 67 -1.16 14.81 18.97
CA ARG A 67 -1.50 15.44 17.69
C ARG A 67 -1.87 14.39 16.66
N LYS A 68 -2.97 14.61 15.95
CA LYS A 68 -3.39 13.82 14.79
C LYS A 68 -3.42 14.71 13.55
N VAL A 69 -2.91 14.21 12.44
CA VAL A 69 -2.86 14.89 11.14
C VAL A 69 -3.33 13.89 10.08
N ASN A 70 -4.28 14.28 9.25
CA ASN A 70 -4.69 13.55 8.07
C ASN A 70 -3.61 13.62 6.99
N ILE A 71 -3.29 12.45 6.45
CA ILE A 71 -2.26 12.24 5.45
C ILE A 71 -2.93 11.63 4.22
N ASN A 72 -2.88 12.37 3.12
CA ASN A 72 -3.35 11.95 1.81
C ASN A 72 -2.12 11.62 0.95
N LEU A 73 -1.87 10.34 0.71
CA LEU A 73 -0.75 9.83 -0.08
C LEU A 73 -1.17 9.55 -1.52
N SER A 74 -0.24 9.77 -2.47
CA SER A 74 -0.40 9.30 -3.83
C SER A 74 -0.68 7.79 -3.87
N PRO A 75 -1.61 7.31 -4.74
CA PRO A 75 -1.88 5.88 -4.89
C PRO A 75 -0.84 5.17 -5.75
N TYR A 76 0.19 5.85 -6.24
CA TYR A 76 1.21 5.26 -7.11
C TYR A 76 2.40 4.76 -6.31
N GLN A 77 2.80 3.52 -6.53
CA GLN A 77 3.97 2.93 -5.89
C GLN A 77 5.25 3.70 -6.25
N GLY A 78 6.05 4.05 -5.24
CA GLY A 78 7.27 4.86 -5.40
C GLY A 78 7.01 6.37 -5.53
N ASP A 79 5.76 6.82 -5.61
CA ASP A 79 5.42 8.23 -5.61
C ASP A 79 5.34 8.79 -4.19
N ASN A 80 6.09 9.87 -3.96
CA ASN A 80 6.26 10.47 -2.64
C ASN A 80 5.41 11.73 -2.44
N ARG A 81 4.56 12.08 -3.42
CA ARG A 81 3.59 13.17 -3.32
C ARG A 81 2.59 12.86 -2.20
N ARG A 82 2.35 13.86 -1.36
CA ARG A 82 1.44 13.78 -0.22
C ARG A 82 0.85 15.14 0.11
N VAL A 83 -0.34 15.16 0.68
CA VAL A 83 -1.03 16.36 1.19
C VAL A 83 -1.37 16.12 2.65
N LEU A 84 -1.13 17.12 3.48
CA LEU A 84 -1.42 17.10 4.92
C LEU A 84 -2.47 18.15 5.25
N ASP A 85 -3.33 17.88 6.23
CA ASP A 85 -4.19 18.88 6.88
C ASP A 85 -3.57 19.41 8.19
N GLY A 86 -2.24 19.54 8.21
CA GLY A 86 -1.49 19.93 9.37
C GLY A 86 0.01 19.94 9.08
N ILE A 87 0.81 19.99 10.14
CA ILE A 87 2.27 20.02 10.05
C ILE A 87 2.80 18.68 10.54
N ILE A 88 3.68 18.05 9.76
CA ILE A 88 4.55 16.97 10.22
C ILE A 88 5.94 17.34 9.74
N GLU A 89 6.89 17.45 10.66
CA GLU A 89 8.25 17.82 10.34
C GLU A 89 8.96 16.64 9.67
N LYS A 90 9.84 16.96 8.71
CA LYS A 90 10.65 15.94 8.04
C LYS A 90 11.53 15.24 9.08
N GLY A 91 11.45 13.91 9.11
CA GLY A 91 12.20 13.07 10.05
C GLY A 91 11.38 12.60 11.26
N GLU A 92 10.20 13.18 11.53
CA GLU A 92 9.32 12.68 12.59
C GLU A 92 8.86 11.25 12.28
N ILE A 93 8.83 10.40 13.32
CA ILE A 93 8.22 9.07 13.25
C ILE A 93 6.76 9.22 13.67
N VAL A 94 5.84 8.79 12.80
CA VAL A 94 4.41 8.92 13.03
C VAL A 94 3.76 7.56 13.17
N THR A 95 2.87 7.41 14.14
CA THR A 95 2.00 6.23 14.20
C THR A 95 0.91 6.39 13.15
N LEU A 96 0.85 5.49 12.17
CA LEU A 96 -0.14 5.54 11.10
C LEU A 96 -1.41 4.78 11.53
N LEU A 97 -2.55 5.45 11.43
CA LEU A 97 -3.86 4.92 11.84
C LEU A 97 -4.82 4.88 10.65
N CYS A 98 -5.78 3.96 10.72
CA CYS A 98 -6.96 3.98 9.87
C CYS A 98 -7.83 5.21 10.20
N PRO A 99 -8.25 6.01 9.20
CA PRO A 99 -9.08 7.18 9.41
C PRO A 99 -10.52 6.84 9.83
N GLU A 100 -10.99 5.61 9.59
CA GLU A 100 -12.36 5.19 9.97
C GLU A 100 -12.44 4.65 11.40
N CYS A 101 -11.59 3.68 11.74
CA CYS A 101 -11.69 2.99 13.03
C CYS A 101 -10.61 3.40 14.03
N GLY A 102 -9.65 4.25 13.63
CA GLY A 102 -8.57 4.73 14.49
C GLY A 102 -7.53 3.67 14.87
N THR A 103 -7.64 2.45 14.36
CA THR A 103 -6.70 1.36 14.65
C THR A 103 -5.33 1.64 14.02
N GLU A 104 -4.28 1.36 14.77
CA GLU A 104 -2.89 1.42 14.30
C GLU A 104 -2.66 0.41 13.17
N LEU A 105 -1.94 0.84 12.13
CA LEU A 105 -1.49 -0.05 11.07
C LEU A 105 -0.41 -0.98 11.59
N GLU A 106 -0.38 -2.21 11.06
CA GLU A 106 0.53 -3.24 11.52
C GLU A 106 1.95 -3.03 10.99
N ILE A 107 2.92 -3.37 11.84
CA ILE A 107 4.35 -3.30 11.51
C ILE A 107 4.69 -4.51 10.65
N PHE A 108 5.31 -4.25 9.51
CA PHE A 108 5.86 -5.26 8.60
C PHE A 108 7.28 -5.64 9.00
N SER A 109 8.15 -4.64 9.15
CA SER A 109 9.56 -4.81 9.51
C SER A 109 10.19 -3.48 9.92
N PRO A 110 11.39 -3.48 10.53
CA PRO A 110 12.18 -2.26 10.67
C PRO A 110 12.60 -1.69 9.30
N CYS A 111 12.65 -0.36 9.19
CA CYS A 111 13.22 0.36 8.06
C CYS A 111 14.70 0.67 8.32
N GLY A 112 15.53 0.72 7.26
CA GLY A 112 16.92 1.16 7.35
C GLY A 112 17.10 2.58 7.91
N CYS A 113 16.06 3.42 7.88
CA CYS A 113 16.08 4.74 8.52
C CYS A 113 15.88 4.69 10.04
N SER A 114 15.78 3.54 10.70
CA SER A 114 15.49 3.42 12.15
C SER A 114 14.07 3.84 12.55
N ALA A 115 13.10 3.64 11.66
CA ALA A 115 11.67 3.70 11.95
C ALA A 115 11.02 2.40 11.47
N ASP A 116 9.72 2.23 11.68
CA ASP A 116 9.01 1.03 11.23
C ASP A 116 8.50 1.16 9.80
N ILE A 117 8.49 0.04 9.08
CA ILE A 117 7.70 -0.13 7.86
C ILE A 117 6.36 -0.70 8.30
N VAL A 118 5.27 -0.02 7.98
CA VAL A 118 3.91 -0.51 8.22
C VAL A 118 3.28 -0.95 6.92
N TYR A 119 2.26 -1.80 6.99
CA TYR A 119 1.59 -2.33 5.81
C TYR A 119 0.06 -2.17 5.83
N MET A 120 -0.50 -2.21 4.63
CA MET A 120 -1.93 -2.21 4.34
C MET A 120 -2.22 -3.36 3.38
N TYR A 121 -3.34 -4.05 3.57
CA TYR A 121 -3.70 -5.20 2.76
C TYR A 121 -4.20 -4.74 1.39
N LEU A 122 -3.84 -5.42 0.31
CA LEU A 122 -4.33 -5.10 -1.03
C LEU A 122 -5.64 -5.83 -1.37
N THR A 123 -6.23 -6.53 -0.39
CA THR A 123 -7.32 -7.51 -0.56
C THR A 123 -8.26 -7.44 0.64
N GLU A 124 -9.55 -7.68 0.40
CA GLU A 124 -10.58 -7.69 1.45
C GLU A 124 -10.45 -8.92 2.37
N GLU A 125 -9.84 -9.99 1.88
CA GLU A 125 -9.51 -11.19 2.67
C GLU A 125 -8.37 -10.95 3.67
N LEU A 126 -7.75 -9.76 3.65
CA LEU A 126 -6.66 -9.37 4.54
C LEU A 126 -5.48 -10.34 4.48
N ASP A 127 -5.12 -10.80 3.27
CA ASP A 127 -3.95 -11.67 3.09
C ASP A 127 -2.65 -10.83 3.21
N PRO A 128 -1.82 -11.04 4.25
CA PRO A 128 -0.60 -10.25 4.46
C PRO A 128 0.43 -10.43 3.34
N ARG A 129 0.28 -11.50 2.53
CA ARG A 129 1.14 -11.80 1.37
C ARG A 129 0.88 -10.88 0.18
N ASP A 130 -0.25 -10.18 0.17
CA ASP A 130 -0.60 -9.16 -0.82
C ASP A 130 -0.80 -7.83 -0.08
N SER A 131 0.28 -7.08 0.11
CA SER A 131 0.28 -5.85 0.89
C SER A 131 1.08 -4.74 0.22
N ILE A 132 0.73 -3.50 0.54
CA ILE A 132 1.57 -2.33 0.28
C ILE A 132 2.13 -1.82 1.59
N CYS A 133 3.40 -1.46 1.59
CA CYS A 133 4.13 -1.04 2.76
C CYS A 133 4.71 0.36 2.57
N VAL A 134 4.72 1.14 3.66
CA VAL A 134 5.28 2.50 3.71
C VAL A 134 6.03 2.69 5.01
N CYS A 135 7.08 3.51 5.01
CA CYS A 135 7.78 3.86 6.24
C CYS A 135 6.97 4.86 7.09
N SER A 136 6.98 4.66 8.40
CA SER A 136 6.38 5.55 9.39
C SER A 136 7.17 6.84 9.62
N ARG A 137 8.42 6.95 9.12
CA ARG A 137 9.18 8.19 9.17
C ARG A 137 8.77 9.15 8.06
N PHE A 138 8.28 10.31 8.44
CA PHE A 138 7.91 11.35 7.51
C PHE A 138 9.14 11.84 6.71
N GLY A 139 9.04 11.79 5.38
CA GLY A 139 10.14 12.12 4.48
C GLY A 139 11.07 10.96 4.11
N CYS A 140 10.96 9.79 4.76
CA CYS A 140 11.50 8.56 4.18
C CYS A 140 10.70 8.20 2.92
N ARG A 141 11.37 7.69 1.89
CA ARG A 141 10.72 7.28 0.63
C ARG A 141 10.55 5.77 0.51
N TYR A 142 10.93 5.02 1.54
CA TYR A 142 10.80 3.57 1.52
C TYR A 142 9.33 3.20 1.34
N SER A 143 9.05 2.47 0.27
CA SER A 143 7.77 1.81 0.04
C SER A 143 8.03 0.49 -0.68
N CYS A 144 7.20 -0.51 -0.41
CA CYS A 144 7.27 -1.77 -1.15
C CYS A 144 5.88 -2.32 -1.38
N LEU A 145 5.78 -3.18 -2.39
CA LEU A 145 4.56 -3.89 -2.72
C LEU A 145 4.88 -5.37 -2.73
N THR A 146 4.13 -6.12 -1.93
CA THR A 146 4.21 -7.57 -1.89
C THR A 146 3.03 -8.18 -2.63
N SER A 147 3.29 -9.24 -3.38
CA SER A 147 2.24 -10.10 -3.88
C SER A 147 2.64 -11.56 -3.77
N ARG A 148 1.72 -12.39 -3.28
CA ARG A 148 1.97 -13.80 -2.96
C ARG A 148 3.24 -14.01 -2.11
N GLY A 149 3.50 -13.08 -1.19
CA GLY A 149 4.61 -13.13 -0.23
C GLY A 149 5.96 -12.76 -0.83
N LYS A 150 5.99 -12.25 -2.07
CA LYS A 150 7.19 -11.76 -2.74
C LYS A 150 7.10 -10.26 -2.92
N ILE A 151 8.21 -9.57 -2.69
CA ILE A 151 8.33 -8.16 -3.08
C ILE A 151 8.34 -8.12 -4.61
N VAL A 152 7.32 -7.48 -5.20
CA VAL A 152 7.20 -7.28 -6.65
C VAL A 152 7.61 -5.87 -7.06
N SER A 153 7.64 -4.93 -6.11
CA SER A 153 8.17 -3.59 -6.30
C SER A 153 8.71 -3.07 -4.98
N GLU A 154 9.86 -2.41 -5.04
CA GLU A 154 10.46 -1.71 -3.91
C GLU A 154 10.98 -0.36 -4.41
N PHE A 155 10.81 0.67 -3.59
CA PHE A 155 11.38 1.98 -3.83
C PHE A 155 12.13 2.42 -2.59
N THR A 156 13.42 2.69 -2.75
CA THR A 156 14.33 3.21 -1.73
C THR A 156 15.12 4.36 -2.34
N VAL A 157 15.39 5.42 -1.58
CA VAL A 157 16.39 6.45 -1.95
C VAL A 157 17.41 6.64 -0.84
#